data_AF-A0A7T7BIY9-F1
#
_entry.id   AF-A0A7T7BIY9-F1
#
_cell.length_a   1.000
_cell.length_b   1.000
_cell.length_c   1.000
_cell.angle_alpha   90.00
_cell.angle_beta   90.00
_cell.angle_gamma   90.00
#
_symmetry.space_group_name_H-M   'P 1'
#
loop_
_entity.id
_entity.type
_entity.pdbx_description
1 polymer ?
#
loop_
_entity_poly.entity_id
_entity_poly.type
_entity_poly.pdbx_seq_one_letter_code
_entity_poly.pdbx_strand_id
1 'polypeptide(L)'
;MVTPEHHDVVQAFDKAIDSALTQMGLDRATFSYTEVNIDVNGTSKQPDWGLGPRRVPRGTNRWPTVVAEIAISQTRARLQRDIELWLDPSRGNANIAIAIKASRT
;
A
#
# COMPACT_ATOMS: atom_id res chain seq x y z
N MET A 1 2.72 -16.40 4.79
CA MET A 1 1.38 -16.74 5.29
C MET A 1 0.83 -15.49 5.94
N VAL A 2 -0.24 -14.93 5.36
CA VAL A 2 -1.02 -13.84 5.97
C VAL A 2 -1.64 -14.40 7.24
N THR A 3 -1.43 -13.74 8.37
CA THR A 3 -2.05 -14.17 9.64
C THR A 3 -3.34 -13.40 9.87
N PRO A 4 -4.28 -13.92 10.69
CA PRO A 4 -5.51 -13.19 11.02
C PRO A 4 -5.23 -11.78 11.53
N GLU A 5 -4.20 -11.60 12.37
CA GLU A 5 -3.83 -10.30 12.90
C GLU A 5 -3.32 -9.35 11.81
N HIS A 6 -2.67 -9.88 10.76
CA HIS A 6 -2.26 -9.06 9.62
C HIS A 6 -3.49 -8.55 8.86
N HIS A 7 -4.47 -9.43 8.61
CA HIS A 7 -5.72 -9.05 7.96
C HIS A 7 -6.50 -8.01 8.78
N ASP A 8 -6.60 -8.18 10.10
CA ASP A 8 -7.30 -7.24 10.98
C ASP A 8 -6.67 -5.84 10.95
N VAL A 9 -5.34 -5.76 10.98
CA VAL A 9 -4.61 -4.47 10.90
C VAL A 9 -4.80 -3.83 9.52
N VAL A 10 -4.71 -4.60 8.43
CA VAL A 10 -4.96 -4.10 7.07
C VAL A 10 -6.38 -3.54 6.98
N GLN A 11 -7.38 -4.27 7.46
CA GLN A 11 -8.78 -3.85 7.39
C GLN A 11 -9.05 -2.61 8.26
N ALA A 12 -8.45 -2.53 9.45
CA ALA A 12 -8.57 -1.36 10.31
C ALA A 12 -7.93 -0.11 9.66
N PHE A 13 -6.77 -0.28 9.03
CA PHE A 13 -6.09 0.79 8.32
C PHE A 13 -6.93 1.28 7.12
N ASP A 14 -7.44 0.35 6.30
CA ASP A 14 -8.29 0.66 5.15
C ASP A 14 -9.53 1.47 5.57
N LYS A 15 -10.26 1.01 6.59
CA LYS A 15 -11.43 1.72 7.12
C LYS A 15 -11.09 3.12 7.63
N ALA A 16 -9.95 3.29 8.30
CA ALA A 16 -9.53 4.59 8.82
C ALA A 16 -9.23 5.58 7.68
N ILE A 17 -8.54 5.12 6.63
CA ILE A 17 -8.25 5.95 5.46
C ILE A 17 -9.54 6.26 4.69
N ASP A 18 -10.41 5.28 4.46
CA ASP A 18 -11.68 5.48 3.76
C ASP A 18 -12.58 6.50 4.48
N SER A 19 -12.64 6.43 5.81
CA SER A 19 -13.37 7.40 6.63
C SER A 19 -12.80 8.82 6.48
N ALA A 20 -11.47 8.97 6.51
CA ALA A 20 -10.82 10.25 6.31
C ALA A 20 -11.05 10.81 4.89
N LEU A 21 -10.92 9.97 3.86
CA LEU A 21 -11.18 10.36 2.47
C LEU A 21 -12.63 10.78 2.25
N THR A 22 -13.58 10.09 2.88
CA THR A 22 -15.00 10.45 2.83
C THR A 22 -15.25 11.82 3.46
N GLN A 23 -14.67 12.09 4.64
CA GLN A 23 -14.79 13.40 5.29
C GLN A 23 -14.18 14.54 4.46
N MET A 24 -13.15 14.24 3.67
CA MET A 24 -12.53 15.17 2.73
C MET A 24 -13.29 15.31 1.40
N GLY A 25 -14.31 14.49 1.14
CA GLY A 25 -15.00 14.45 -0.16
C GLY A 25 -14.16 13.84 -1.29
N LEU A 26 -13.20 12.98 -0.97
CA LEU A 26 -12.23 12.38 -1.89
C LEU A 26 -12.47 10.88 -2.17
N ASP A 27 -13.47 10.27 -1.55
CA ASP A 27 -13.85 8.85 -1.71
C ASP A 27 -14.03 8.42 -3.17
N ARG A 28 -14.54 9.32 -4.03
CA ARG A 28 -14.73 9.04 -5.46
C ARG A 28 -13.54 9.45 -6.33
N ALA A 29 -12.58 10.19 -5.79
CA ALA A 29 -11.40 10.65 -6.52
C ALA A 29 -10.25 9.64 -6.49
N THR A 30 -10.30 8.69 -5.56
CA THR A 30 -9.23 7.71 -5.33
C THR A 30 -9.64 6.29 -5.75
N PHE A 31 -8.63 5.42 -5.87
CA PHE A 31 -8.74 4.00 -6.19
C PHE A 31 -7.82 3.21 -5.26
N SER A 32 -8.37 2.15 -4.65
CA SER A 32 -7.61 1.24 -3.80
C SER A 32 -6.94 0.15 -4.65
N TYR A 33 -5.66 -0.10 -4.36
CA TYR A 33 -4.82 -1.09 -5.02
C TYR A 33 -4.62 -2.36 -4.15
N THR A 34 -5.46 -2.56 -3.14
CA THR A 34 -5.51 -3.84 -2.41
C THR A 34 -5.69 -4.98 -3.42
N GLU A 35 -4.80 -5.98 -3.35
CA GLU A 35 -4.82 -7.17 -4.22
C GLU A 35 -4.38 -6.99 -5.67
N VAL A 36 -3.84 -5.83 -6.03
CA VAL A 36 -3.27 -5.63 -7.37
C VAL A 36 -1.80 -6.03 -7.38
N ASN A 37 -1.47 -7.00 -8.23
CA ASN A 37 -0.09 -7.31 -8.59
C ASN A 37 0.50 -6.18 -9.44
N ILE A 38 1.57 -5.58 -8.94
CA ILE A 38 2.31 -4.52 -9.62
C ILE A 38 3.64 -5.10 -10.07
N ASP A 39 4.01 -4.88 -11.32
CA ASP A 39 5.34 -5.22 -11.80
C ASP A 39 6.34 -4.18 -11.31
N VAL A 40 7.23 -4.62 -10.43
CA VAL A 40 8.29 -3.81 -9.83
C VAL A 40 9.63 -4.25 -10.44
N ASN A 41 9.83 -3.88 -11.70
CA ASN A 41 11.01 -4.18 -12.54
C ASN A 41 11.27 -5.70 -12.68
N GLY A 42 10.29 -6.44 -13.20
CA GLY A 42 10.32 -7.89 -13.40
C GLY A 42 9.94 -8.70 -12.17
N THR A 43 9.60 -8.04 -11.06
CA THR A 43 9.12 -8.69 -9.83
C THR A 43 7.67 -8.29 -9.59
N SER A 44 6.74 -9.23 -9.76
CA SER A 44 5.35 -9.01 -9.35
C SER A 44 5.29 -8.89 -7.83
N LYS A 45 4.87 -7.73 -7.33
CA LYS A 45 4.65 -7.47 -5.91
C LYS A 45 3.26 -6.89 -5.70
N GLN A 46 2.61 -7.35 -4.64
CA GLN A 46 1.34 -6.82 -4.17
C GLN A 46 1.59 -6.06 -2.86
N PRO A 47 1.10 -4.81 -2.72
CA PRO A 47 1.15 -4.12 -1.44
C PRO A 47 0.12 -4.73 -0.49
N ASP A 48 0.41 -4.71 0.81
CA ASP A 48 -0.62 -5.06 1.82
C ASP A 48 -1.83 -4.10 1.72
N TRP A 49 -1.56 -2.81 1.44
CA TRP A 49 -2.57 -1.81 1.10
C TRP A 49 -2.00 -0.73 0.19
N GLY A 50 -2.81 -0.18 -0.71
CA GLY A 50 -2.36 0.90 -1.60
C GLY A 50 -3.48 1.82 -2.08
N LEU A 51 -3.11 3.04 -2.42
CA LEU A 51 -4.02 4.09 -2.88
C LEU A 51 -3.39 4.89 -4.02
N GLY A 52 -4.21 5.27 -4.97
CA GLY A 52 -3.84 6.27 -5.97
C GLY A 52 -5.03 7.00 -6.54
N PRO A 53 -4.77 7.97 -7.44
CA PRO A 53 -5.84 8.68 -8.12
C PRO A 53 -6.64 7.72 -9.01
N ARG A 54 -7.96 7.83 -8.98
CA ARG A 54 -8.87 7.03 -9.83
C ARG A 54 -8.70 7.35 -11.31
N ARG A 55 -8.39 8.60 -11.62
CA ARG A 55 -8.14 9.09 -12.98
C ARG A 55 -6.66 9.41 -13.11
N VAL A 56 -5.97 8.67 -13.96
CA VAL A 56 -4.58 8.93 -14.33
C VAL A 56 -4.54 9.55 -15.74
N PRO A 57 -3.54 10.39 -16.07
CA PRO A 57 -3.36 10.91 -17.42
C PRO A 57 -3.33 9.80 -18.48
N ARG A 58 -3.74 10.11 -19.70
CA ARG A 58 -3.65 9.15 -20.80
C ARG A 58 -2.17 8.81 -21.05
N GLY A 59 -1.88 7.52 -21.21
CA GLY A 59 -0.52 7.01 -21.44
C GLY A 59 0.30 6.79 -20.18
N THR A 60 -0.23 7.04 -18.98
CA THR A 60 0.44 6.64 -17.73
C THR A 60 -0.11 5.30 -17.24
N ASN A 61 0.80 4.43 -16.80
CA ASN A 61 0.41 3.21 -16.11
C ASN A 61 -0.30 3.54 -14.79
N ARG A 62 -1.20 2.65 -14.36
CA ARG A 62 -1.81 2.76 -13.03
C ARG A 62 -0.86 2.15 -12.01
N TRP A 63 -0.55 2.93 -10.99
CA TRP A 63 0.34 2.58 -9.89
C TRP A 63 -0.19 3.22 -8.61
N PRO A 64 -0.01 2.57 -7.45
CA PRO A 64 -0.32 3.19 -6.17
C PRO A 64 0.65 4.34 -5.93
N THR A 65 0.12 5.51 -5.62
CA THR A 65 0.93 6.66 -5.20
C THR A 65 1.28 6.61 -3.73
N VAL A 66 0.46 5.90 -2.94
CA VAL A 66 0.66 5.65 -1.51
C VAL A 66 0.55 4.15 -1.29
N VAL A 67 1.48 3.58 -0.53
CA VAL A 67 1.45 2.18 -0.11
C VAL A 67 1.62 2.06 1.39
N ALA A 68 1.04 1.03 1.99
CA ALA A 68 1.33 0.63 3.35
C ALA A 68 1.75 -0.85 3.38
N GLU A 69 2.79 -1.13 4.16
CA GLU A 69 3.31 -2.48 4.42
C GLU A 69 3.19 -2.77 5.92
N ILE A 70 2.61 -3.92 6.25
CA ILE A 70 2.26 -4.29 7.61
C ILE A 70 3.06 -5.54 8.02
N ALA A 71 3.86 -5.38 9.07
CA ALA A 71 4.65 -6.46 9.65
C ALA A 71 4.09 -6.87 11.01
N ILE A 72 3.65 -8.13 11.13
CA ILE A 72 3.30 -8.75 12.42
C ILE A 72 4.50 -9.49 12.99
N SER A 73 4.94 -10.57 12.32
CA SER A 73 6.10 -11.36 12.73
C SER A 73 7.37 -11.01 11.95
N GLN A 74 7.23 -10.31 10.82
CA GLN A 74 8.33 -9.94 9.94
C GLN A 74 9.29 -8.96 10.63
N THR A 75 10.58 -9.06 10.34
CA THR A 75 11.59 -8.17 10.95
C THR A 75 11.49 -6.74 10.42
N ARG A 76 11.96 -5.77 11.21
CA ARG A 76 12.09 -4.38 10.75
C ARG A 76 12.96 -4.27 9.50
N ALA A 77 14.03 -5.06 9.39
CA ALA A 77 14.90 -5.05 8.22
C ALA A 77 14.18 -5.52 6.94
N ARG A 78 13.26 -6.49 7.05
CA ARG A 78 12.41 -6.89 5.91
C ARG A 78 11.47 -5.76 5.51
N LEU A 79 10.78 -5.18 6.49
CA LEU A 79 9.86 -4.05 6.25
C LEU A 79 10.57 -2.86 5.60
N GLN A 80 11.79 -2.54 6.05
CA GLN A 80 12.61 -1.49 5.46
C GLN A 80 12.92 -1.75 3.97
N ARG A 81 13.31 -2.98 3.60
CA ARG A 81 13.55 -3.34 2.20
C ARG A 81 12.30 -3.23 1.35
N ASP A 82 11.14 -3.60 1.91
CA ASP A 82 9.86 -3.47 1.24
C ASP A 82 9.51 -2.00 0.95
N ILE A 83 9.80 -1.09 1.90
CA ILE A 83 9.62 0.35 1.73
C ILE A 83 10.60 0.94 0.70
N GLU A 84 11.88 0.58 0.77
CA GLU A 84 12.89 1.02 -0.20
C GLU A 84 12.52 0.62 -1.62
N LEU A 85 12.00 -0.60 -1.79
CA LEU A 85 11.49 -1.09 -3.05
C LEU A 85 10.35 -0.24 -3.61
N TRP A 86 9.41 0.17 -2.75
CA TRP A 86 8.26 0.98 -3.17
C TRP A 86 8.64 2.41 -3.54
N LEU A 87 9.60 2.99 -2.81
CA LEU A 87 10.06 4.37 -3.04
C LEU A 87 11.05 4.51 -4.19
N ASP A 88 11.62 3.40 -4.68
CA ASP A 88 12.52 3.42 -5.84
C ASP A 88 11.77 3.91 -7.09
N PRO A 89 12.15 5.06 -7.68
CA PRO A 89 11.47 5.64 -8.84
C PRO A 89 11.56 4.77 -10.11
N SER A 90 12.58 3.92 -10.20
CA SER A 90 12.76 3.00 -11.32
C SER A 90 11.98 1.70 -11.16
N ARG A 91 11.36 1.50 -9.98
CA ARG A 91 10.68 0.25 -9.63
C ARG A 91 9.27 0.53 -9.12
N GLY A 92 9.10 0.76 -7.82
CA GLY A 92 7.77 0.93 -7.22
C GLY A 92 7.13 2.27 -7.50
N ASN A 93 7.95 3.33 -7.59
CA ASN A 93 7.54 4.70 -7.90
C ASN A 93 6.35 5.23 -7.06
N ALA A 94 6.23 4.74 -5.82
CA ALA A 94 5.29 5.30 -4.86
C ALA A 94 5.84 6.63 -4.33
N ASN A 95 4.95 7.61 -4.14
CA ASN A 95 5.34 8.90 -3.55
C ASN A 95 5.44 8.81 -2.03
N ILE A 96 4.64 7.92 -1.43
CA ILE A 96 4.58 7.71 0.02
C ILE A 96 4.54 6.20 0.29
N ALA A 97 5.36 5.76 1.23
CA ALA A 97 5.36 4.39 1.72
C ALA A 97 5.31 4.40 3.26
N ILE A 98 4.31 3.72 3.82
CA ILE A 98 4.02 3.68 5.25
C ILE A 98 4.41 2.29 5.78
N ALA A 99 5.34 2.25 6.73
CA ALA A 99 5.72 1.03 7.43
C ALA A 99 4.95 0.93 8.74
N ILE A 100 4.18 -0.15 8.92
CA ILE A 100 3.48 -0.44 10.17
C ILE A 100 4.05 -1.71 10.76
N LYS A 101 4.63 -1.60 11.95
CA LYS A 101 5.05 -2.76 12.75
C LYS A 101 4.05 -2.93 13.89
N ALA A 102 3.31 -4.02 13.89
CA ALA A 102 2.39 -4.38 14.96
C ALA A 102 2.85 -5.67 15.66
N SER A 103 2.49 -5.80 16.93
CA SER A 103 2.75 -6.99 17.74
C SER A 103 1.48 -7.80 17.88
N ARG A 104 1.62 -9.13 17.99
CA ARG A 104 0.55 -9.96 18.57
C ARG A 104 0.50 -9.61 20.05
N THR A 105 -0.66 -9.17 20.55
CA THR A 105 -0.89 -8.99 21.99
C THR A 105 -0.64 -10.29 22.75
#